data_AF-A0A853FMP1-F1
#
_entry.id   AF-A0A853FMP1-F1
#
_cell.length_a   1.000
_cell.length_b   1.000
_cell.length_c   1.000
_cell.angle_alpha   90.00
_cell.angle_beta   90.00
_cell.angle_gamma   90.00
#
_symmetry.space_group_name_H-M   'P 1'
#
loop_
_entity.id
_entity.type
_entity.pdbx_description
1 polymer ?
#
loop_
_entity_poly.entity_id
_entity_poly.type
_entity_poly.pdbx_seq_one_letter_code
_entity_poly.pdbx_strand_id
1 'polypeptide(L)'
;MLEDDRVQAVKQLLFEHVKSPSLRHIKDPYVLIKLAQQIVNKLDRGNSMWTKWSGLRDQLAQSAVPCWIPVSDLRDHLNRMEGPRLTLSDVEQRLRAFEEERYSEFPRDEFQTGCLAIYEAEKAEGTELPAIVGVLRAHIESEEARLEQEHRDRYAKLKEEQRLAAEQRLLSGADCKWTPWAGTKDLYCRVGGRLFRLAPRDDKFLDLFRVEEIDSSEGHLLGRYMKRGDATKAVERIAYQPETHR
;
A
#
# COMPACT_ATOMS: atom_id res chain seq x y z
N MET A 1 -28.94 -15.78 3.41
CA MET A 1 -28.37 -14.45 3.65
C MET A 1 -29.35 -13.69 4.52
N LEU A 2 -29.15 -13.72 5.84
CA LEU A 2 -29.90 -12.87 6.78
C LEU A 2 -29.38 -11.44 6.57
N GLU A 3 -30.27 -10.47 6.33
CA GLU A 3 -29.87 -9.06 6.38
C GLU A 3 -29.19 -8.80 7.73
N ASP A 4 -28.01 -8.19 7.72
CA ASP A 4 -27.23 -7.89 8.93
C ASP A 4 -28.11 -7.10 9.92
N ASP A 5 -28.40 -7.71 11.07
CA ASP A 5 -29.25 -7.12 12.13
C ASP A 5 -28.78 -5.72 12.54
N ARG A 6 -27.48 -5.44 12.39
CA ARG A 6 -26.89 -4.10 12.60
C ARG A 6 -27.37 -3.10 11.55
N VAL A 7 -27.38 -3.51 10.28
CA VAL A 7 -27.87 -2.70 9.16
C VAL A 7 -29.36 -2.42 9.34
N GLN A 8 -30.15 -3.39 9.79
CA GLN A 8 -31.56 -3.19 10.12
C GLN A 8 -31.76 -2.21 11.29
N ALA A 9 -30.96 -2.33 12.36
CA ALA A 9 -31.03 -1.40 13.50
C ALA A 9 -30.69 0.05 13.12
N VAL A 10 -29.65 0.25 12.31
CA VAL A 10 -29.27 1.58 11.77
C VAL A 10 -30.38 2.12 10.86
N LYS A 11 -30.87 1.29 9.94
CA LYS A 11 -31.94 1.64 9.00
C LYS A 11 -33.19 2.10 9.76
N GLN A 12 -33.60 1.40 10.81
CA GLN A 12 -34.75 1.78 11.63
C GLN A 12 -34.59 3.16 12.27
N LEU A 13 -33.42 3.46 12.86
CA LEU A 13 -33.15 4.77 13.49
C LEU A 13 -33.09 5.91 12.47
N LEU A 14 -32.52 5.66 11.30
CA LEU A 14 -32.51 6.64 10.20
C LEU A 14 -33.94 6.91 9.69
N PHE A 15 -34.75 5.86 9.54
CA PHE A 15 -36.16 6.02 9.16
C PHE A 15 -36.95 6.82 10.20
N GLU A 16 -36.76 6.55 11.49
CA GLU A 16 -37.41 7.32 12.56
C GLU A 16 -37.00 8.80 12.53
N HIS A 17 -35.73 9.09 12.27
CA HIS A 17 -35.24 10.47 12.15
C HIS A 17 -35.83 11.20 10.95
N VAL A 18 -35.95 10.54 9.80
CA VAL A 18 -36.48 11.15 8.56
C VAL A 18 -38.02 11.22 8.56
N LYS A 19 -38.70 10.36 9.33
CA LYS A 19 -40.17 10.32 9.43
C LYS A 19 -40.78 11.50 10.17
N SER A 20 -40.00 12.25 10.95
CA SER A 20 -40.54 13.40 11.68
C SER A 20 -41.00 14.50 10.71
N PRO A 21 -42.16 15.16 10.94
CA PRO A 21 -42.80 16.06 9.97
C PRO A 21 -42.01 17.34 9.63
N SER A 22 -41.02 17.70 10.47
CA SER A 22 -40.28 18.96 10.34
C SER A 22 -38.99 18.78 9.54
N LEU A 23 -38.88 19.36 8.35
CA LEU A 23 -37.61 19.28 7.60
C LEU A 23 -36.44 20.01 8.28
N ARG A 24 -36.70 20.81 9.34
CA ARG A 24 -35.68 21.54 10.08
C ARG A 24 -34.84 20.65 11.00
N HIS A 25 -35.43 19.62 11.64
CA HIS A 25 -34.67 18.76 12.58
C HIS A 25 -33.69 17.82 11.85
N ILE A 26 -33.88 17.58 10.55
CA ILE A 26 -33.02 16.72 9.73
C ILE A 26 -31.62 17.34 9.54
N LYS A 27 -31.55 18.67 9.56
CA LYS A 27 -30.29 19.42 9.37
C LYS A 27 -29.79 20.09 10.65
N ASP A 28 -30.49 19.90 11.77
CA ASP A 28 -30.12 20.49 13.06
C ASP A 28 -28.88 19.76 13.62
N PRO A 29 -27.74 20.46 13.82
CA PRO A 29 -26.52 19.84 14.34
C PRO A 29 -26.71 19.09 15.65
N TYR A 30 -27.56 19.60 16.56
CA TYR A 30 -27.80 18.97 17.85
C TYR A 30 -28.57 17.65 17.71
N VAL A 31 -29.56 17.62 16.83
CA VAL A 31 -30.36 16.41 16.57
C VAL A 31 -29.53 15.36 15.83
N LEU A 32 -28.64 15.78 14.92
CA LEU A 32 -27.70 14.88 14.26
C LEU A 32 -26.70 14.25 15.23
N ILE A 33 -26.14 15.03 16.16
CA ILE A 33 -25.26 14.51 17.22
C ILE A 33 -26.03 13.50 18.10
N LYS A 34 -27.27 13.83 18.49
CA LYS A 34 -28.12 12.94 19.26
C LYS A 34 -28.45 11.64 18.53
N LEU A 35 -28.76 11.70 17.23
CA LEU A 35 -29.01 10.53 16.39
C LEU A 35 -27.75 9.66 16.27
N ALA A 36 -26.60 10.27 16.02
CA ALA A 36 -25.32 9.55 15.98
C ALA A 36 -25.06 8.82 17.30
N GLN A 37 -25.27 9.49 18.43
CA GLN A 37 -25.15 8.88 19.75
C GLN A 37 -26.14 7.72 19.95
N GLN A 38 -27.37 7.84 19.45
CA GLN A 38 -28.38 6.76 19.53
C GLN A 38 -28.02 5.56 18.64
N ILE A 39 -27.48 5.80 17.45
CA ILE A 39 -26.99 4.75 16.55
C ILE A 39 -25.85 4.00 17.21
N VAL A 40 -24.84 4.71 17.71
CA VAL A 40 -23.70 4.14 18.43
C VAL A 40 -24.19 3.33 19.63
N ASN A 41 -25.01 3.93 20.51
CA ASN A 41 -25.55 3.25 21.68
C ASN A 41 -26.39 2.00 21.34
N LYS A 42 -27.16 2.00 20.25
CA LYS A 42 -28.01 0.86 19.87
C LYS A 42 -27.20 -0.26 19.23
N LEU A 43 -26.15 0.08 18.49
CA LEU A 43 -25.17 -0.87 17.98
C LEU A 43 -24.34 -1.47 19.13
N ASP A 44 -23.94 -0.66 20.11
CA ASP A 44 -23.15 -1.09 21.27
C ASP A 44 -23.96 -1.96 22.25
N ARG A 45 -25.25 -1.63 22.46
CA ARG A 45 -26.17 -2.42 23.31
C ARG A 45 -26.57 -3.75 22.69
N GLY A 46 -26.47 -3.88 21.36
CA GLY A 46 -26.96 -5.05 20.63
C GLY A 46 -26.03 -6.26 20.65
N ASN A 47 -24.71 -6.08 20.81
CA ASN A 47 -23.79 -7.22 20.69
C ASN A 47 -22.35 -6.97 21.18
N SER A 48 -22.13 -6.29 22.31
CA SER A 48 -20.74 -6.05 22.73
C SER A 48 -20.19 -7.27 23.48
N MET A 49 -19.63 -8.22 22.73
CA MET A 49 -18.60 -9.14 23.24
C MET A 49 -17.47 -8.37 23.97
N TRP A 50 -17.41 -7.05 23.78
CA TRP A 50 -16.41 -6.12 24.28
C TRP A 50 -16.89 -5.24 25.45
N THR A 51 -17.99 -5.56 26.15
CA THR A 51 -18.46 -4.79 27.33
C THR A 51 -17.42 -4.64 28.45
N LYS A 52 -16.40 -5.51 28.49
CA LYS A 52 -15.29 -5.45 29.44
C LYS A 52 -14.22 -4.41 29.10
N TRP A 53 -14.30 -3.81 27.91
CA TRP A 53 -13.32 -2.88 27.38
C TRP A 53 -13.77 -1.44 27.63
N SER A 54 -12.92 -0.68 28.32
CA SER A 54 -13.07 0.77 28.49
C SER A 54 -12.17 1.49 27.49
N GLY A 55 -12.47 2.76 27.16
CA GLY A 55 -11.73 3.49 26.10
C GLY A 55 -10.21 3.52 26.31
N LEU A 56 -9.72 3.68 27.54
CA LEU A 56 -8.29 3.68 27.83
C LEU A 56 -7.66 2.28 27.69
N ARG A 57 -8.36 1.22 28.12
CA ARG A 57 -7.90 -0.17 27.95
C ARG A 57 -7.84 -0.54 26.46
N ASP A 58 -8.84 -0.08 25.71
CA ASP A 58 -8.95 -0.32 24.27
C ASP A 58 -7.82 0.38 23.51
N GLN A 59 -7.54 1.64 23.83
CA GLN A 59 -6.43 2.41 23.25
C GLN A 59 -5.05 1.78 23.51
N LEU A 60 -4.82 1.32 24.75
CA LEU A 60 -3.55 0.67 25.09
C LEU A 60 -3.42 -0.67 24.36
N ALA A 61 -4.46 -1.50 24.34
CA ALA A 61 -4.45 -2.77 23.64
C ALA A 61 -4.26 -2.59 22.13
N GLN A 62 -4.94 -1.61 21.52
CA GLN A 62 -4.75 -1.26 20.12
C GLN A 62 -3.30 -0.86 19.81
N SER A 63 -2.70 -0.04 20.68
CA SER A 63 -1.30 0.40 20.51
C SER A 63 -0.30 -0.74 20.69
N ALA A 64 -0.67 -1.78 21.47
CA ALA A 64 0.17 -2.94 21.72
C ALA A 64 0.11 -4.00 20.60
N VAL A 65 -0.86 -3.94 19.69
CA VAL A 65 -1.05 -4.92 18.60
C VAL A 65 0.24 -5.22 17.82
N PRO A 66 0.97 -4.22 17.28
CA PRO A 66 2.15 -4.51 16.47
C PRO A 66 3.38 -4.86 17.33
N CYS A 67 3.31 -4.70 18.65
CA CYS A 67 4.48 -4.63 19.53
C CYS A 67 5.02 -5.98 20.02
N TRP A 68 4.43 -7.12 19.64
CA TRP A 68 4.86 -8.46 20.07
C TRP A 68 4.96 -8.64 21.60
N ILE A 69 4.19 -7.88 22.37
CA ILE A 69 4.20 -7.94 23.84
C ILE A 69 3.54 -9.25 24.31
N PRO A 70 4.10 -9.94 25.33
CA PRO A 70 3.45 -11.09 25.94
C PRO A 70 2.02 -10.78 26.40
N VAL A 71 1.05 -11.53 25.88
CA VAL A 71 -0.39 -11.28 26.14
C VAL A 71 -0.73 -11.41 27.63
N SER A 72 -0.03 -12.27 28.37
CA SER A 72 -0.16 -12.40 29.81
C SER A 72 0.10 -11.08 30.54
N ASP A 73 1.12 -10.36 30.10
CA ASP A 73 1.64 -9.19 30.80
C ASP A 73 0.82 -7.96 30.42
N LEU A 74 0.36 -7.90 29.17
CA LEU A 74 -0.67 -6.95 28.74
C LEU A 74 -1.97 -7.14 29.52
N ARG A 75 -2.45 -8.38 29.68
CA ARG A 75 -3.65 -8.68 30.50
C ARG A 75 -3.45 -8.21 31.94
N ASP A 76 -2.30 -8.51 32.54
CA ASP A 76 -2.03 -8.17 33.94
C ASP A 76 -1.99 -6.66 34.14
N HIS A 77 -1.43 -5.90 33.21
CA HIS A 77 -1.47 -4.44 33.23
C HIS A 77 -2.90 -3.90 33.04
N LEU A 78 -3.63 -4.38 32.03
CA LEU A 78 -5.01 -3.93 31.76
C LEU A 78 -5.95 -4.17 32.96
N ASN A 79 -5.74 -5.26 33.70
CA ASN A 79 -6.50 -5.57 34.91
C ASN A 79 -6.18 -4.66 36.12
N ARG A 80 -5.07 -3.90 36.09
CA ARG A 80 -4.80 -2.84 37.09
C ARG A 80 -5.58 -1.56 36.80
N MET A 81 -6.02 -1.37 35.55
CA MET A 81 -6.86 -0.24 35.15
C MET A 81 -8.31 -0.44 35.58
N GLU A 82 -9.13 0.61 35.59
CA GLU A 82 -10.55 0.50 35.92
C GLU A 82 -11.34 -0.33 34.89
N GLY A 83 -12.20 -1.22 35.38
CA GLY A 83 -13.16 -2.00 34.58
C GLY A 83 -13.24 -3.48 34.95
N PRO A 84 -14.11 -4.26 34.30
CA PRO A 84 -14.29 -5.69 34.58
C PRO A 84 -12.99 -6.49 34.38
N ARG A 85 -12.82 -7.59 35.13
CA ARG A 85 -11.63 -8.43 35.00
C ARG A 85 -11.57 -9.10 33.62
N LEU A 86 -10.44 -8.95 32.94
CA LEU A 86 -10.13 -9.56 31.65
C LEU A 86 -9.41 -10.90 31.86
N THR A 87 -9.87 -11.91 31.13
CA THR A 87 -9.18 -13.19 30.97
C THR A 87 -8.14 -13.10 29.86
N LEU A 88 -7.28 -14.12 29.73
CA LEU A 88 -6.29 -14.19 28.65
C LEU A 88 -7.00 -14.19 27.27
N SER A 89 -8.03 -15.02 27.12
CA SER A 89 -8.82 -15.11 25.89
C SER A 89 -9.54 -13.82 25.55
N ASP A 90 -10.02 -13.05 26.55
CA ASP A 90 -10.61 -11.73 26.28
C ASP A 90 -9.61 -10.81 25.54
N VAL A 91 -8.35 -10.81 25.98
CA VAL A 91 -7.28 -9.98 25.39
C VAL A 91 -6.85 -10.52 24.03
N GLU A 92 -6.61 -11.82 23.89
CA GLU A 92 -6.25 -12.43 22.60
C GLU A 92 -7.30 -12.18 21.52
N GLN A 93 -8.59 -12.37 21.85
CA GLN A 93 -9.67 -12.13 20.91
C GLN A 93 -9.77 -10.65 20.55
N ARG A 94 -9.52 -9.73 21.49
CA ARG A 94 -9.54 -8.30 21.19
C ARG A 94 -8.38 -7.88 20.28
N LEU A 95 -7.17 -8.38 20.53
CA LEU A 95 -6.02 -8.12 19.66
C LEU A 95 -6.27 -8.62 18.24
N ARG A 96 -6.79 -9.85 18.08
CA ARG A 96 -7.21 -10.37 16.77
C ARG A 96 -8.30 -9.53 16.11
N ALA A 97 -9.27 -9.06 16.89
CA ALA A 97 -10.32 -8.19 16.36
C ALA A 97 -9.72 -6.88 15.80
N PHE A 98 -8.72 -6.29 16.46
CA PHE A 98 -8.03 -5.10 15.94
C PHE A 98 -7.26 -5.36 14.64
N GLU A 99 -6.60 -6.51 14.55
CA GLU A 99 -5.93 -6.98 13.34
C GLU A 99 -6.94 -7.13 12.17
N GLU A 100 -8.08 -7.78 12.41
CA GLU A 100 -9.12 -8.01 11.41
C GLU A 100 -9.84 -6.72 10.98
N GLU A 101 -10.11 -5.82 11.92
CA GLU A 101 -10.84 -4.57 11.69
C GLU A 101 -10.00 -3.49 10.98
N ARG A 102 -8.72 -3.78 10.65
CA ARG A 102 -7.75 -2.87 10.03
C ARG A 102 -7.52 -1.55 10.81
N TYR A 103 -7.75 -1.58 12.12
CA TYR A 103 -7.48 -0.43 12.99
C TYR A 103 -5.99 -0.28 13.34
N SER A 104 -5.17 -1.30 13.05
CA SER A 104 -3.74 -1.36 13.33
C SER A 104 -3.02 -2.18 12.27
N GLU A 105 -1.74 -1.92 12.08
CA GLU A 105 -0.86 -2.76 11.27
C GLU A 105 -0.68 -4.13 11.94
N PHE A 106 -0.68 -5.18 11.12
CA PHE A 106 -0.43 -6.53 11.61
C PHE A 106 0.99 -6.63 12.17
N PRO A 107 1.20 -7.33 13.29
CA PRO A 107 2.54 -7.58 13.78
C PRO A 107 3.32 -8.38 12.74
N ARG A 108 4.47 -7.84 12.30
CA ARG A 108 5.34 -8.54 11.34
C ARG A 108 6.25 -9.51 12.07
N ASP A 109 6.25 -10.77 11.65
CA ASP A 109 7.05 -11.84 12.27
C ASP A 109 8.54 -11.52 12.33
N GLU A 110 9.05 -10.81 11.32
CA GLU A 110 10.46 -10.39 11.24
C GLU A 110 10.88 -9.44 12.38
N PHE A 111 9.95 -8.72 13.00
CA PHE A 111 10.23 -7.82 14.12
C PHE A 111 10.10 -8.49 15.49
N GLN A 112 9.55 -9.70 15.56
CA GLN A 112 9.25 -10.37 16.83
C GLN A 112 10.48 -10.45 17.75
N THR A 113 11.63 -10.85 17.21
CA THR A 113 12.85 -11.03 18.02
C THR A 113 13.36 -9.70 18.58
N GLY A 114 13.33 -8.64 17.77
CA GLY A 114 13.76 -7.29 18.21
C GLY A 114 12.82 -6.72 19.26
N CYS A 115 11.51 -6.83 19.04
CA CYS A 115 10.50 -6.39 19.99
C CYS A 115 10.59 -7.13 21.33
N LEU A 116 10.75 -8.45 21.32
CA LEU A 116 10.89 -9.22 22.56
C LEU A 116 12.17 -8.86 23.32
N ALA A 117 13.28 -8.60 22.63
CA ALA A 117 14.53 -8.19 23.27
C ALA A 117 14.40 -6.82 23.97
N ILE A 118 13.77 -5.84 23.31
CA ILE A 118 13.49 -4.52 23.90
C ILE A 118 12.52 -4.67 25.08
N TYR A 119 11.47 -5.46 24.91
CA TYR A 119 10.48 -5.71 25.94
C TYR A 119 11.12 -6.26 27.23
N GLU A 120 11.95 -7.30 27.13
CA GLU A 120 12.60 -7.90 28.30
C GLU A 120 13.60 -6.95 28.96
N ALA A 121 14.32 -6.13 28.18
CA ALA A 121 15.25 -5.13 28.71
C ALA A 121 14.49 -4.05 29.52
N GLU A 122 13.47 -3.45 28.92
CA GLU A 122 12.65 -2.41 29.56
C GLU A 122 11.91 -2.94 30.81
N LYS A 123 11.43 -4.19 30.73
CA LYS A 123 10.79 -4.84 31.88
C LYS A 123 11.77 -5.06 33.03
N ALA A 124 13.02 -5.42 32.75
CA ALA A 124 14.05 -5.60 33.77
C ALA A 124 14.42 -4.27 34.46
N GLU A 125 14.32 -3.14 33.74
CA GLU A 125 14.52 -1.80 34.29
C GLU A 125 13.33 -1.30 35.12
N GLY A 126 12.20 -2.01 35.07
CA GLY A 126 10.97 -1.65 35.78
C GLY A 126 10.14 -0.58 35.06
N THR A 127 10.33 -0.42 33.75
CA THR A 127 9.55 0.49 32.92
C THR A 127 8.07 0.06 32.90
N GLU A 128 7.15 1.02 33.00
CA GLU A 128 5.72 0.74 32.94
C GLU A 128 5.27 0.37 31.52
N LEU A 129 4.34 -0.59 31.40
CA LEU A 129 3.94 -1.17 30.12
C LEU A 129 3.55 -0.15 29.02
N PRO A 130 2.81 0.94 29.30
CA PRO A 130 2.50 1.94 28.28
C PRO A 130 3.75 2.65 27.71
N ALA A 131 4.79 2.83 28.52
CA ALA A 131 6.06 3.38 28.05
C ALA A 131 6.82 2.36 27.20
N ILE A 132 6.83 1.07 27.61
CA ILE A 132 7.39 -0.02 26.81
C ILE A 132 6.72 -0.09 25.43
N VAL A 133 5.38 0.00 25.36
CA VAL A 133 4.63 0.07 24.10
C VAL A 133 5.12 1.24 23.24
N GLY A 134 5.35 2.41 23.84
CA GLY A 134 5.89 3.57 23.12
C GLY A 134 7.27 3.32 22.50
N VAL A 135 8.19 2.71 23.25
CA VAL A 135 9.54 2.35 22.77
C VAL A 135 9.46 1.32 21.64
N LEU A 136 8.63 0.29 21.81
CA LEU A 136 8.45 -0.76 20.80
C LEU A 136 7.87 -0.21 19.50
N ARG A 137 6.90 0.70 19.57
CA ARG A 137 6.36 1.37 18.39
C ARG A 137 7.42 2.17 17.65
N ALA A 138 8.24 2.95 18.36
CA ALA A 138 9.34 3.68 17.76
C ALA A 138 10.37 2.75 17.09
N HIS A 139 10.64 1.59 17.69
CA HIS A 139 11.49 0.56 17.09
C HIS A 139 10.90 0.00 15.79
N ILE A 140 9.62 -0.36 15.79
CA ILE A 140 8.92 -0.89 14.62
C ILE A 140 8.93 0.12 13.48
N GLU A 141 8.57 1.38 13.76
CA GLU A 141 8.60 2.46 12.77
C GLU A 141 10.00 2.62 12.13
N SER A 142 11.07 2.49 12.93
CA SER A 142 12.45 2.53 12.44
C SER A 142 12.80 1.31 11.57
N GLU A 143 12.40 0.11 11.97
CA GLU A 143 12.69 -1.10 11.22
C GLU A 143 11.92 -1.15 9.89
N GLU A 144 10.67 -0.67 9.87
CA GLU A 144 9.90 -0.52 8.63
C GLU A 144 10.55 0.48 7.67
N ALA A 145 10.97 1.65 8.17
CA ALA A 145 11.68 2.63 7.37
C ALA A 145 12.98 2.05 6.77
N ARG A 146 13.70 1.23 7.54
CA ARG A 146 14.90 0.53 7.06
C ARG A 146 14.58 -0.45 5.94
N LEU A 147 13.55 -1.29 6.10
CA LEU A 147 13.13 -2.25 5.08
C LEU A 147 12.64 -1.55 3.82
N GLU A 148 11.84 -0.50 3.94
CA GLU A 148 11.40 0.29 2.79
C GLU A 148 12.59 0.83 2.00
N GLN A 149 13.59 1.39 2.70
CA GLN A 149 14.79 1.91 2.06
C GLN A 149 15.56 0.80 1.35
N GLU A 150 15.74 -0.35 2.00
CA GLU A 150 16.42 -1.50 1.40
C GLU A 150 15.68 -2.01 0.15
N HIS A 151 14.35 -2.10 0.20
CA HIS A 151 13.54 -2.48 -0.97
C HIS A 151 13.67 -1.47 -2.11
N ARG A 152 13.65 -0.16 -1.80
CA ARG A 152 13.85 0.89 -2.80
C ARG A 152 15.24 0.79 -3.44
N ASP A 153 16.28 0.58 -2.65
CA ASP A 153 17.65 0.45 -3.14
C ASP A 153 17.84 -0.79 -4.00
N ARG A 154 17.29 -1.93 -3.57
CA ARG A 154 17.29 -3.17 -4.37
C ARG A 154 16.54 -2.99 -5.69
N TYR A 155 15.37 -2.35 -5.65
CA TYR A 155 14.59 -2.09 -6.86
C TYR A 155 15.31 -1.12 -7.81
N ALA A 156 15.95 -0.08 -7.28
CA ALA A 156 16.74 0.86 -8.06
C ALA A 156 17.93 0.16 -8.74
N LYS A 157 18.67 -0.68 -8.01
CA LYS A 157 19.78 -1.48 -8.56
C LYS A 157 19.30 -2.43 -9.66
N LEU A 158 18.23 -3.19 -9.40
CA LEU A 158 17.67 -4.12 -10.38
C LEU A 158 17.24 -3.38 -11.67
N LYS A 159 16.60 -2.22 -11.51
CA LYS A 159 16.17 -1.39 -12.65
C LYS A 159 17.37 -0.86 -13.45
N GLU A 160 18.43 -0.47 -12.76
CA GLU A 160 19.66 -0.01 -13.39
C GLU A 160 20.38 -1.14 -14.14
N GLU A 161 20.50 -2.31 -13.52
CA GLU A 161 21.06 -3.52 -14.15
C GLU A 161 20.24 -3.93 -15.40
N GLN A 162 18.90 -3.88 -15.31
CA GLN A 162 18.03 -4.13 -16.45
C GLN A 162 18.22 -3.10 -17.57
N ARG A 163 18.43 -1.83 -17.23
CA ARG A 163 18.73 -0.76 -18.20
C ARG A 163 20.05 -1.03 -18.90
N LEU A 164 21.12 -1.27 -18.15
CA LEU A 164 22.45 -1.56 -18.69
C LEU A 164 22.46 -2.83 -19.56
N ALA A 165 21.78 -3.89 -19.12
CA ALA A 165 21.67 -5.12 -19.90
C ALA A 165 20.89 -4.92 -21.22
N ALA A 166 19.87 -4.06 -21.22
CA ALA A 166 19.13 -3.71 -22.44
C ALA A 166 19.99 -2.87 -23.40
N GLU A 167 20.73 -1.89 -22.89
CA GLU A 167 21.67 -1.08 -23.68
C GLU A 167 22.79 -1.94 -24.28
N GLN A 168 23.39 -2.85 -23.48
CA GLN A 168 24.40 -3.79 -23.96
C GLN A 168 23.83 -4.72 -25.04
N ARG A 169 22.59 -5.21 -24.88
CA ARG A 169 21.94 -6.05 -25.89
C ARG A 169 21.74 -5.27 -27.20
N LEU A 170 21.28 -4.02 -27.12
CA LEU A 170 21.15 -3.14 -28.28
C LEU A 170 22.49 -2.93 -29.00
N LEU A 171 23.57 -2.69 -28.25
CA LEU A 171 24.92 -2.52 -28.79
C LEU A 171 25.49 -3.78 -29.42
N SER A 172 25.18 -4.95 -28.86
CA SER A 172 25.67 -6.25 -29.35
C SER A 172 25.16 -6.65 -30.73
N GLY A 173 24.19 -5.91 -31.30
CA GLY A 173 23.56 -6.23 -32.58
C GLY A 173 22.46 -7.29 -32.48
N ALA A 174 22.21 -7.85 -31.29
CA ALA A 174 21.12 -8.79 -31.06
C ALA A 174 19.76 -8.10 -31.12
N ASP A 175 18.73 -8.85 -31.52
CA ASP A 175 17.36 -8.37 -31.51
C ASP A 175 16.92 -8.01 -30.09
N CYS A 176 16.29 -6.83 -29.95
CA CYS A 176 15.92 -6.27 -28.66
C CYS A 176 14.65 -5.42 -28.75
N LYS A 177 13.96 -5.29 -27.61
CA LYS A 177 12.80 -4.39 -27.50
C LYS A 177 13.24 -2.93 -27.46
N TRP A 178 12.28 -2.03 -27.55
CA TRP A 178 12.49 -0.58 -27.35
C TRP A 178 13.25 -0.29 -26.06
N THR A 179 14.47 0.18 -26.23
CA THR A 179 15.44 0.48 -25.19
C THR A 179 15.73 1.98 -25.23
N PRO A 180 15.56 2.71 -24.11
CA PRO A 180 15.94 4.12 -24.06
C PRO A 180 17.45 4.26 -24.19
N TRP A 181 17.90 5.31 -24.87
CA TRP A 181 19.32 5.58 -25.02
C TRP A 181 19.75 6.75 -24.13
N ALA A 182 20.85 6.56 -23.40
CA ALA A 182 21.34 7.54 -22.45
C ALA A 182 21.53 8.93 -23.08
N GLY A 183 20.99 9.96 -22.42
CA GLY A 183 21.12 11.36 -22.88
C GLY A 183 20.11 11.81 -23.93
N THR A 184 19.27 10.91 -24.46
CA THR A 184 18.22 11.27 -25.44
C THR A 184 16.82 10.88 -24.94
N LYS A 185 15.79 11.45 -25.55
CA LYS A 185 14.40 10.98 -25.35
C LYS A 185 14.02 9.85 -26.31
N ASP A 186 14.96 9.42 -27.14
CA ASP A 186 14.74 8.48 -28.22
C ASP A 186 14.79 7.05 -27.69
N LEU A 187 14.00 6.18 -28.33
CA LEU A 187 13.98 4.75 -28.04
C LEU A 187 14.55 4.02 -29.26
N TYR A 188 15.40 3.03 -29.02
CA TYR A 188 15.99 2.22 -30.07
C TYR A 188 15.55 0.77 -29.94
N CYS A 189 15.37 0.07 -31.05
CA CYS A 189 15.18 -1.38 -31.03
C CYS A 189 15.89 -2.04 -32.21
N ARG A 190 16.15 -3.34 -32.06
CA ARG A 190 16.67 -4.18 -33.14
C ARG A 190 15.71 -5.32 -33.42
N VAL A 191 15.36 -5.48 -34.69
CA VAL A 191 14.52 -6.58 -35.16
C VAL A 191 15.07 -7.06 -36.50
N GLY A 192 15.32 -8.37 -36.63
CA GLY A 192 15.95 -8.94 -37.81
C GLY A 192 17.35 -8.35 -38.09
N GLY A 193 18.09 -7.99 -37.04
CA GLY A 193 19.41 -7.35 -37.12
C GLY A 193 19.43 -5.88 -37.54
N ARG A 194 18.28 -5.31 -37.95
CA ARG A 194 18.14 -3.91 -38.35
C ARG A 194 17.88 -3.01 -37.14
N LEU A 195 18.46 -1.81 -37.14
CA LEU A 195 18.30 -0.82 -36.06
C LEU A 195 17.21 0.20 -36.41
N PHE A 196 16.32 0.43 -35.46
CA PHE A 196 15.23 1.39 -35.56
C PHE A 196 15.29 2.38 -34.41
N ARG A 197 15.02 3.66 -34.71
CA ARG A 197 14.94 4.75 -33.73
C ARG A 197 13.53 5.32 -33.71
N LEU A 198 12.99 5.53 -32.52
CA LEU A 198 11.69 6.14 -32.28
C LEU A 198 11.91 7.43 -31.49
N ALA A 199 11.73 8.57 -32.17
CA ALA A 199 11.97 9.88 -31.58
C ALA A 199 10.63 10.56 -31.23
N PRO A 200 10.41 11.01 -29.99
CA PRO A 200 9.22 11.75 -29.61
C PRO A 200 9.28 13.18 -30.13
N ARG A 201 8.14 13.67 -30.59
CA ARG A 201 7.97 15.03 -31.10
C ARG A 201 7.06 15.86 -30.21
N ASP A 202 7.15 17.18 -30.32
CA ASP A 202 6.38 18.14 -29.51
C ASP A 202 4.86 18.00 -29.69
N ASP A 203 4.40 17.45 -30.81
CA ASP A 203 2.99 17.20 -31.13
C ASP A 203 2.44 15.89 -30.55
N LYS A 204 3.20 15.23 -29.66
CA LYS A 204 2.90 13.92 -29.03
C LYS A 204 2.91 12.74 -30.00
N PHE A 205 3.30 12.93 -31.26
CA PHE A 205 3.57 11.83 -32.17
C PHE A 205 5.00 11.31 -32.01
N LEU A 206 5.22 10.10 -32.51
CA LEU A 206 6.49 9.39 -32.50
C LEU A 206 6.92 9.17 -33.95
N ASP A 207 8.07 9.71 -34.32
CA ASP A 207 8.65 9.51 -35.65
C ASP A 207 9.56 8.26 -35.62
N LEU A 208 9.28 7.30 -36.50
CA LEU A 208 10.04 6.06 -36.64
C LEU A 208 11.05 6.19 -37.77
N PHE A 209 12.32 6.03 -37.44
CA PHE A 209 13.43 6.03 -38.38
C PHE A 209 14.09 4.66 -38.45
N ARG A 210 14.60 4.33 -39.62
CA ARG A 210 15.67 3.35 -39.75
C ARG A 210 17.01 4.06 -39.70
N VAL A 211 17.92 3.55 -38.88
CA VAL A 211 19.27 4.10 -38.71
C VAL A 211 20.28 2.96 -38.83
N GLU A 212 21.51 3.28 -39.22
CA GLU A 212 22.60 2.28 -39.29
C GLU A 212 23.32 2.18 -37.95
N GLU A 213 23.56 3.33 -37.32
CA GLU A 213 24.26 3.46 -36.05
C GLU A 213 23.41 4.20 -35.01
N ILE A 214 23.73 3.96 -33.74
CA ILE A 214 23.15 4.68 -32.62
C ILE A 214 23.72 6.10 -32.61
N ASP A 215 22.91 7.11 -32.27
CA ASP A 215 23.26 8.53 -32.32
C ASP A 215 23.48 9.13 -33.72
N SER A 216 23.23 8.37 -34.79
CA SER A 216 23.11 8.96 -36.13
C SER A 216 21.91 9.91 -36.19
N SER A 217 22.16 11.19 -36.47
CA SER A 217 21.09 12.14 -36.82
C SER A 217 20.44 11.79 -38.16
N GLU A 218 21.18 11.08 -39.01
CA GLU A 218 20.75 10.65 -40.33
C GLU A 218 20.05 9.29 -40.25
N GLY A 219 18.77 9.28 -40.61
CA GLY A 219 17.96 8.08 -40.64
C GLY A 219 16.84 8.21 -41.65
N HIS A 220 16.44 7.09 -42.25
CA HIS A 220 15.34 7.08 -43.20
C HIS A 220 14.01 7.04 -42.43
N LEU A 221 13.20 8.10 -42.57
CA LEU A 221 11.88 8.17 -41.93
C LEU A 221 10.94 7.13 -42.55
N LEU A 222 10.54 6.14 -41.75
CA LEU A 222 9.63 5.07 -42.17
C LEU A 222 8.17 5.45 -41.97
N GLY A 223 7.86 6.25 -40.95
CA GLY A 223 6.48 6.63 -40.65
C GLY A 223 6.31 7.35 -39.33
N ARG A 224 5.09 7.79 -39.07
CA ARG A 224 4.68 8.51 -37.86
C ARG A 224 3.60 7.74 -37.13
N TYR A 225 3.73 7.66 -35.80
CA TYR A 225 2.85 6.84 -34.97
C TYR A 225 2.39 7.61 -33.74
N MET A 226 1.16 7.36 -33.32
CA MET A 226 0.60 7.98 -32.13
C MET A 226 1.01 7.24 -30.84
N LYS A 227 1.18 5.90 -30.93
CA LYS A 227 1.56 5.05 -29.81
C LYS A 227 2.75 4.16 -30.19
N ARG A 228 3.60 3.87 -29.21
CA ARG A 228 4.73 2.93 -29.36
C ARG A 228 4.28 1.55 -29.87
N GLY A 229 3.11 1.08 -29.46
CA GLY A 229 2.57 -0.21 -29.91
C GLY A 229 2.30 -0.26 -31.43
N ASP A 230 1.94 0.87 -32.03
CA ASP A 230 1.71 0.93 -33.48
C ASP A 230 3.04 0.91 -34.24
N ALA A 231 4.06 1.60 -33.72
CA ALA A 231 5.42 1.54 -34.24
C ALA A 231 6.01 0.12 -34.13
N THR A 232 5.79 -0.60 -33.03
CA THR A 232 6.24 -2.00 -32.89
C THR A 232 5.67 -2.89 -34.00
N LYS A 233 4.37 -2.80 -34.27
CA LYS A 233 3.71 -3.58 -35.33
C LYS A 233 4.26 -3.26 -36.73
N ALA A 234 4.61 -1.99 -36.95
CA ALA A 234 5.23 -1.58 -38.21
C ALA A 234 6.65 -2.14 -38.36
N VAL A 235 7.46 -2.05 -37.31
CA VAL A 235 8.82 -2.62 -37.28
C VAL A 235 8.78 -4.13 -37.53
N GLU A 236 7.89 -4.87 -36.89
CA GLU A 236 7.74 -6.33 -37.09
C GLU A 236 7.45 -6.70 -38.55
N ARG A 237 6.77 -5.83 -39.31
CA ARG A 237 6.49 -6.06 -40.74
C ARG A 237 7.64 -5.62 -41.63
N ILE A 238 8.23 -4.46 -41.36
CA ILE A 238 9.26 -3.84 -42.19
C ILE A 238 10.61 -4.54 -42.02
N ALA A 239 10.91 -5.06 -40.83
CA ALA A 239 12.20 -5.69 -40.51
C ALA A 239 12.56 -6.86 -41.44
N TYR A 240 11.57 -7.59 -41.93
CA TYR A 240 11.77 -8.77 -42.80
C TYR A 240 11.50 -8.50 -44.28
N GLN A 241 11.09 -7.28 -44.65
CA GLN A 241 10.89 -6.94 -46.05
C GLN A 241 12.23 -6.63 -46.73
N PRO A 242 12.41 -7.07 -48.00
CA PRO A 242 13.59 -6.69 -48.79
C PRO A 242 13.62 -5.18 -48.96
N GLU A 243 14.81 -4.59 -48.87
CA GLU A 243 14.97 -3.15 -49.08
C GLU A 243 14.65 -2.82 -50.53
N THR A 244 13.57 -2.09 -50.74
CA THR A 244 13.32 -1.47 -52.05
C THR A 244 14.28 -0.30 -52.19
N HIS A 245 15.45 -0.57 -52.79
CA HIS A 245 16.32 0.49 -53.27
C HIS A 245 15.53 1.36 -54.25
N ARG A 246 15.41 2.65 -53.95
CA ARG A 246 14.95 3.67 -54.88
C ARG A 246 15.96 4.80 -54.89
#